data_AF-A0A562WHP3-F1
#
_entry.id   AF-A0A562WHP3-F1
#
_cell.length_a   1.000
_cell.length_b   1.000
_cell.length_c   1.000
_cell.angle_alpha   90.00
_cell.angle_beta   90.00
_cell.angle_gamma   90.00
#
_symmetry.space_group_name_H-M   'P 1'
#
loop_
_entity.id
_entity.type
_entity.pdbx_description
1 polymer ?
#
loop_
_entity_poly.entity_id
_entity_poly.type
_entity_poly.pdbx_seq_one_letter_code
_entity_poly.pdbx_strand_id
1 'polypeptide(L)'
;MDEQPPVTAVPRRPGGRTLLFQYATVVVFLVGAVYPLLAAAAGTGDWAGLADPRLERYGDPKDWQPPFLAAWNPLLWILVVSRVLVVLSGVTVLGLVGVVVGVARLVRLAGRTAATERDRFVGLLVGTLLCASVTVVTLTPYGAQLRTWLLD
;
A
#
# COMPACT_ATOMS: atom_id res chain seq x y z
N MET A 1 -19.42 -10.85 -48.60
CA MET A 1 -19.11 -9.44 -48.32
C MET A 1 -19.40 -9.27 -46.84
N ASP A 2 -18.41 -9.64 -46.01
CA ASP A 2 -18.56 -9.75 -44.57
C ASP A 2 -18.26 -8.40 -43.92
N GLU A 3 -19.29 -7.75 -43.38
CA GLU A 3 -19.14 -6.54 -42.57
C GLU A 3 -18.58 -6.93 -41.19
N GLN A 4 -17.29 -6.69 -40.97
CA GLN A 4 -16.69 -6.74 -39.64
C GLN A 4 -17.28 -5.60 -38.78
N PRO A 5 -17.87 -5.90 -37.61
CA PRO A 5 -18.39 -4.85 -36.73
C PRO A 5 -17.23 -3.99 -36.20
N PRO A 6 -17.47 -2.69 -35.95
CA PRO A 6 -16.43 -1.77 -35.50
C PRO A 6 -15.90 -2.22 -34.14
N VAL A 7 -14.59 -2.45 -34.07
CA VAL A 7 -13.86 -2.68 -32.82
C VAL A 7 -14.04 -1.44 -31.95
N THR A 8 -14.96 -1.51 -30.98
CA THR A 8 -15.15 -0.46 -29.99
C THR A 8 -13.89 -0.36 -29.14
N ALA A 9 -13.04 0.63 -29.44
CA ALA A 9 -11.88 0.94 -28.62
C ALA A 9 -12.35 1.31 -27.22
N VAL A 10 -12.13 0.43 -26.24
CA VAL A 10 -12.41 0.71 -24.82
C VAL A 10 -11.61 1.94 -24.43
N PRO A 11 -12.25 3.08 -24.08
CA PRO A 11 -11.52 4.28 -23.72
C PRO A 11 -10.77 4.03 -22.41
N ARG A 12 -9.45 3.88 -22.49
CA ARG A 12 -8.58 3.80 -21.31
C ARG A 12 -8.64 5.13 -20.57
N ARG A 13 -9.42 5.19 -19.49
CA ARG A 13 -9.53 6.39 -18.64
C ARG A 13 -8.15 6.73 -18.06
N PRO A 14 -7.55 7.88 -18.40
CA PRO A 14 -6.18 8.26 -18.00
C PRO A 14 -6.04 8.59 -16.50
N GLY A 15 -7.13 8.53 -15.73
CA GLY A 15 -7.15 8.68 -14.27
C GLY A 15 -6.93 7.39 -13.48
N GLY A 16 -7.20 6.22 -14.08
CA GLY A 16 -7.18 4.95 -13.33
C GLY A 16 -5.80 4.51 -12.87
N ARG A 17 -4.74 4.84 -13.63
CA ARG A 17 -3.37 4.40 -13.34
C ARG A 17 -2.81 5.02 -12.05
N THR A 18 -3.13 6.29 -11.77
CA THR A 18 -2.67 6.96 -10.55
C THR A 18 -3.37 6.41 -9.31
N LEU A 19 -4.69 6.19 -9.40
CA LEU A 19 -5.44 5.51 -8.34
C LEU A 19 -4.87 4.11 -8.08
N LEU A 20 -4.65 3.34 -9.14
CA LEU A 20 -4.09 1.99 -9.06
C LEU A 20 -2.72 1.99 -8.38
N PHE A 21 -1.85 2.96 -8.70
CA PHE A 21 -0.55 3.11 -8.06
C PHE A 21 -0.65 3.46 -6.57
N GLN A 22 -1.53 4.41 -6.20
CA GLN A 22 -1.75 4.79 -4.80
C GLN A 22 -2.27 3.59 -3.99
N TYR A 23 -3.30 2.89 -4.49
CA TYR A 23 -3.82 1.70 -3.84
C TYR A 23 -2.80 0.56 -3.80
N ALA A 24 -2.04 0.33 -4.87
CA ALA A 24 -0.98 -0.68 -4.87
C ALA A 24 0.08 -0.38 -3.80
N THR A 25 0.46 0.88 -3.63
CA THR A 25 1.43 1.31 -2.61
C THR A 25 0.90 1.01 -1.20
N VAL A 26 -0.37 1.28 -0.94
CA VAL A 26 -1.03 0.99 0.33
C VAL A 26 -1.14 -0.52 0.56
N VAL A 27 -1.50 -1.29 -0.47
CA VAL A 27 -1.55 -2.76 -0.41
C VAL A 27 -0.17 -3.33 -0.07
N VAL A 28 0.89 -2.84 -0.71
CA VAL A 28 2.28 -3.25 -0.41
C VAL A 28 2.62 -2.97 1.05
N PHE A 29 2.25 -1.80 1.59
CA PHE A 29 2.46 -1.49 3.01
C PHE A 29 1.66 -2.41 3.93
N LEU A 30 0.38 -2.62 3.64
CA LEU A 30 -0.49 -3.47 4.43
C LEU A 30 0.02 -4.91 4.46
N VAL A 31 0.41 -5.45 3.31
CA VAL A 31 0.88 -6.83 3.17
C VAL A 31 2.31 -7.00 3.72
N GLY A 32 3.19 -6.03 3.51
CA GLY A 32 4.59 -6.11 3.95
C GLY A 32 4.81 -5.80 5.42
N ALA A 33 3.97 -4.97 6.04
CA ALA A 33 4.17 -4.45 7.39
C ALA A 33 3.02 -4.80 8.35
N VAL A 34 1.76 -4.60 7.92
CA VAL A 34 0.59 -4.72 8.80
C VAL A 34 0.13 -6.17 8.94
N TYR A 35 0.21 -6.98 7.88
CA TYR A 35 -0.12 -8.40 7.91
C TYR A 35 0.71 -9.18 8.95
N PRO A 36 2.06 -9.15 8.94
CA PRO A 36 2.85 -9.88 9.94
C PRO A 36 2.60 -9.36 11.36
N LEU A 37 2.37 -8.05 11.52
CA LEU A 37 2.01 -7.45 12.80
C LEU A 37 0.67 -7.98 13.34
N LEU A 38 -0.36 -8.05 12.50
CA LEU A 38 -1.67 -8.58 12.85
C LEU A 38 -1.62 -10.10 13.12
N ALA A 39 -0.83 -10.83 12.33
CA ALA A 39 -0.61 -12.26 12.55
C ALA A 39 0.05 -12.52 13.92
N ALA A 40 1.05 -11.70 14.28
CA ALA A 40 1.69 -11.79 15.58
C ALA A 40 0.75 -11.40 16.73
N ALA A 41 -0.05 -10.33 16.61
CA ALA A 41 -1.03 -9.96 17.62
C ALA A 41 -2.15 -11.01 17.78
N ALA A 42 -2.62 -11.61 16.68
CA ALA A 42 -3.59 -12.69 16.73
C ALA A 42 -3.01 -13.97 17.36
N GLY A 43 -1.75 -14.29 17.06
CA GLY A 43 -1.06 -15.46 17.58
C GLY A 43 -0.63 -15.34 19.05
N THR A 44 -0.31 -14.13 19.51
CA THR A 44 0.02 -13.84 20.92
C THR A 44 -1.19 -13.45 21.77
N GLY A 45 -2.32 -13.09 21.13
CA GLY A 45 -3.52 -12.59 21.79
C GLY A 45 -3.38 -11.16 22.36
N ASP A 46 -2.22 -10.52 22.20
CA ASP A 46 -1.93 -9.18 22.72
C ASP A 46 -2.23 -8.11 21.67
N TRP A 47 -3.49 -7.68 21.59
CA TRP A 47 -3.90 -6.56 20.74
C TRP A 47 -3.47 -5.19 21.29
N ALA A 48 -3.20 -5.10 22.59
CA ALA A 48 -2.78 -3.86 23.24
C ALA A 48 -1.34 -3.49 22.87
N GLY A 49 -0.49 -4.49 22.64
CA GLY A 49 0.88 -4.32 22.15
C GLY A 49 0.98 -3.66 20.76
N LEU A 50 -0.11 -3.57 19.98
CA LEU A 50 -0.10 -2.96 18.64
C LEU A 50 0.12 -1.45 18.70
N ALA A 51 -0.27 -0.81 19.80
CA ALA A 51 -0.09 0.62 20.00
C ALA A 51 1.18 0.95 20.80
N ASP A 52 1.86 -0.08 21.32
CA ASP A 52 2.93 0.09 22.28
C ASP A 52 4.29 -0.20 21.60
N PRO A 53 5.27 0.72 21.67
CA PRO A 53 6.49 0.72 20.84
C PRO A 53 7.40 -0.52 20.97
N ARG A 54 7.25 -1.36 21.99
CA ARG A 54 8.10 -2.56 22.14
C ARG A 54 7.53 -3.72 21.34
N LEU A 55 7.96 -3.89 20.09
CA LEU A 55 7.54 -5.02 19.24
C LEU A 55 8.20 -6.36 19.62
N GLU A 56 9.22 -6.34 20.48
CA GLU A 56 9.97 -7.51 20.97
C GLU A 56 9.08 -8.60 21.61
N ARG A 57 7.96 -8.21 22.21
CA ARG A 57 6.95 -9.14 22.82
C ARG A 57 6.23 -10.02 21.79
N TYR A 58 6.30 -9.68 20.51
CA TYR A 58 5.72 -10.46 19.43
C TYR A 58 6.63 -11.58 18.90
N GLY A 59 7.85 -11.75 19.43
CA GLY A 59 8.78 -12.79 18.99
C GLY A 59 9.37 -12.54 17.61
N ASP A 60 9.88 -13.57 16.93
CA ASP A 60 10.50 -13.45 15.60
C ASP A 60 9.40 -13.24 14.53
N PRO A 61 9.49 -12.19 13.68
CA PRO A 61 8.55 -11.98 12.57
C PRO A 61 8.49 -13.14 11.57
N LYS A 62 9.48 -14.02 11.56
CA LYS A 62 9.53 -15.22 10.70
C LYS A 62 8.58 -16.30 11.15
N ASP A 63 8.27 -16.38 12.44
CA ASP A 63 7.36 -17.38 12.99
C ASP A 63 5.91 -17.15 12.55
N TRP A 64 5.58 -15.91 12.19
CA TRP A 64 4.24 -15.51 11.75
C TRP A 64 4.04 -15.56 10.24
N GLN A 65 5.03 -16.05 9.49
CA GLN A 65 4.91 -16.24 8.05
C GLN A 65 4.24 -17.58 7.74
N PRO A 66 3.36 -17.63 6.73
CA PRO A 66 2.78 -18.90 6.30
C PRO A 66 3.91 -19.86 5.87
N PRO A 67 3.81 -21.16 6.22
CA PRO A 67 4.88 -22.12 6.01
C PRO A 67 5.30 -22.17 4.54
N PHE A 68 6.61 -22.10 4.32
CA PHE A 68 7.28 -21.98 3.02
C PHE A 68 7.01 -23.19 2.12
N LEU A 69 5.90 -23.18 1.40
CA LEU A 69 5.58 -24.19 0.40
C LEU A 69 5.77 -23.59 -1.00
N ALA A 70 6.86 -24.05 -1.63
CA ALA A 70 7.32 -23.79 -2.99
C ALA A 70 7.89 -22.38 -3.26
N ALA A 71 9.21 -22.33 -3.53
CA ALA A 71 9.93 -21.15 -4.02
C ALA A 71 9.29 -20.51 -5.28
N TRP A 72 8.44 -21.25 -6.00
CA TRP A 72 7.73 -20.84 -7.21
C TRP A 72 6.31 -20.33 -6.99
N ASN A 73 5.92 -20.03 -5.75
CA ASN A 73 4.61 -19.46 -5.48
C ASN A 73 4.63 -17.92 -5.70
N PRO A 74 3.92 -17.37 -6.71
CA PRO A 74 3.92 -15.95 -7.00
C PRO A 74 3.36 -15.09 -5.85
N LEU A 75 2.47 -15.64 -5.01
CA LEU A 75 1.97 -14.95 -3.82
C LEU A 75 3.07 -14.74 -2.78
N LEU A 76 4.01 -15.70 -2.66
CA LEU A 76 5.17 -15.56 -1.77
C LEU A 76 6.11 -14.47 -2.26
N TRP A 77 6.34 -14.38 -3.58
CA TRP A 77 7.16 -13.29 -4.14
C TRP A 77 6.56 -11.91 -3.85
N ILE A 78 5.23 -11.77 -3.91
CA ILE A 78 4.56 -10.52 -3.54
C ILE A 78 4.80 -10.18 -2.06
N LEU A 79 4.69 -11.16 -1.16
CA LEU A 79 4.96 -10.96 0.27
C LEU A 79 6.41 -10.54 0.54
N VAL A 80 7.37 -11.26 -0.06
CA VAL A 80 8.80 -11.00 0.10
C VAL A 80 9.18 -9.63 -0.46
N VAL A 81 8.76 -9.32 -1.68
CA VAL A 81 9.03 -8.01 -2.31
C VAL A 81 8.38 -6.89 -1.50
N SER A 82 7.16 -7.11 -0.99
CA SER A 82 6.48 -6.11 -0.16
C SER A 82 7.24 -5.84 1.15
N ARG A 83 7.72 -6.90 1.83
CA ARG A 83 8.54 -6.77 3.04
C ARG A 83 9.86 -6.03 2.74
N VAL A 84 10.53 -6.39 1.66
CA VAL A 84 11.77 -5.72 1.22
C VAL A 84 11.52 -4.23 0.95
N LEU A 85 10.43 -3.89 0.28
CA LEU A 85 10.06 -2.49 0.02
C LEU A 85 9.77 -1.70 1.29
N VAL A 86 9.18 -2.33 2.31
CA VAL A 86 8.94 -1.70 3.62
C VAL A 86 10.26 -1.46 4.37
N VAL A 87 11.11 -2.49 4.43
CA VAL A 87 12.42 -2.47 5.09
C VAL A 87 13.36 -1.44 4.47
N LEU A 88 13.45 -1.40 3.13
CA LEU A 88 14.29 -0.44 2.40
C LEU A 88 13.71 0.99 2.39
N SER A 89 12.64 1.27 3.14
CA SER A 89 11.92 2.55 3.10
C SER A 89 11.40 2.93 1.70
N GLY A 90 11.31 1.96 0.78
CA GLY A 90 10.77 2.15 -0.56
C GLY A 90 9.31 2.58 -0.53
N VAL A 91 8.53 2.06 0.43
CA VAL A 91 7.14 2.49 0.65
C VAL A 91 7.05 3.98 1.03
N THR A 92 8.01 4.52 1.78
CA THR A 92 8.06 5.95 2.13
C THR A 92 8.19 6.81 0.87
N VAL A 93 9.11 6.40 -0.03
CA VAL A 93 9.36 7.08 -1.31
C VAL A 93 8.14 7.00 -2.23
N LEU A 94 7.55 5.80 -2.36
CA LEU A 94 6.35 5.59 -3.16
C LEU A 94 5.15 6.39 -2.62
N GLY A 95 5.01 6.46 -1.29
CA GLY A 95 4.00 7.27 -0.62
C GLY A 95 4.18 8.76 -0.90
N LEU A 96 5.40 9.30 -0.78
CA LEU A 96 5.72 10.70 -1.13
C LEU A 96 5.39 11.01 -2.59
N VAL A 97 5.82 10.15 -3.52
CA VAL A 97 5.50 10.30 -4.95
C VAL A 97 3.99 10.26 -5.17
N GLY A 98 3.29 9.33 -4.53
CA GLY A 98 1.84 9.20 -4.56
C GLY A 98 1.12 10.45 -4.06
N VAL A 99 1.64 11.10 -3.01
CA VAL A 99 1.11 12.35 -2.47
C VAL A 99 1.34 13.50 -3.43
N VAL A 100 2.56 13.70 -3.91
CA VAL A 100 2.90 14.81 -4.83
C VAL A 100 2.06 14.72 -6.11
N VAL A 101 1.97 13.53 -6.71
CA VAL A 101 1.17 13.30 -7.92
C VAL A 101 -0.32 13.45 -7.63
N GLY A 102 -0.79 12.99 -6.48
CA GLY A 102 -2.17 13.12 -6.01
C GLY A 102 -2.59 14.58 -5.87
N VAL A 103 -1.81 15.37 -5.14
CA VAL A 103 -2.03 16.81 -4.93
C VAL A 103 -2.00 17.57 -6.26
N ALA A 104 -1.01 17.31 -7.12
CA ALA A 104 -0.91 17.96 -8.42
C ALA A 104 -2.16 17.69 -9.30
N ARG A 105 -2.71 16.47 -9.23
CA ARG A 105 -3.96 16.14 -9.93
C ARG A 105 -5.20 16.74 -9.27
N LEU A 106 -5.27 16.79 -7.95
CA LEU A 106 -6.37 17.43 -7.21
C LEU A 106 -6.45 18.93 -7.54
N VAL A 107 -5.32 19.64 -7.57
CA VAL A 107 -5.25 21.06 -7.97
C VAL A 107 -5.73 21.26 -9.41
N ARG A 108 -5.33 20.37 -10.34
CA ARG A 108 -5.80 20.41 -11.73
C ARG A 108 -7.30 20.14 -11.86
N LEU A 109 -7.86 19.22 -11.06
CA LEU A 109 -9.29 18.90 -11.07
C LEU A 109 -10.14 19.97 -10.38
N ALA A 110 -9.63 20.62 -9.34
CA ALA A 110 -10.35 21.66 -8.59
C ALA A 110 -10.76 22.83 -9.50
N GLY A 111 -9.95 23.16 -10.52
CA GLY A 111 -10.28 24.18 -11.52
C GLY A 111 -11.26 23.74 -12.61
N ARG A 112 -11.67 22.46 -12.65
CA ARG A 112 -12.58 21.89 -13.68
C ARG A 112 -13.78 21.24 -12.99
N THR A 113 -14.64 22.08 -12.42
CA THR A 113 -15.78 21.66 -11.60
C THR A 113 -16.96 21.18 -12.46
N ALA A 114 -16.84 20.02 -13.10
CA ALA A 114 -17.99 19.29 -13.64
C ALA A 114 -18.41 18.20 -12.65
N ALA A 115 -19.70 18.14 -12.30
CA ALA A 115 -20.26 17.21 -11.32
C ALA A 115 -19.90 15.73 -11.57
N THR A 116 -19.60 15.38 -12.84
CA THR A 116 -19.18 14.05 -13.30
C THR A 116 -17.78 13.63 -12.83
N GLU A 117 -16.97 14.53 -12.26
CA GLU A 117 -15.62 14.20 -11.77
C GLU A 117 -15.51 14.07 -10.24
N ARG A 118 -16.62 14.24 -9.50
CA ARG A 118 -16.63 14.13 -8.02
C ARG A 118 -16.10 12.78 -7.52
N ASP A 119 -16.55 11.67 -8.09
CA ASP A 119 -16.09 10.35 -7.66
C ASP A 119 -14.59 10.14 -7.88
N ARG A 120 -14.05 10.72 -8.96
CA ARG A 120 -12.60 10.68 -9.25
C ARG A 120 -11.82 11.55 -8.28
N PHE A 121 -12.36 12.71 -7.94
CA PHE A 121 -11.77 13.61 -6.95
C PHE A 121 -11.72 12.95 -5.57
N VAL A 122 -12.83 12.34 -5.13
CA VAL A 122 -12.90 11.61 -3.85
C VAL A 122 -11.93 10.43 -3.85
N GLY A 123 -11.90 9.62 -4.91
CA GLY A 123 -10.96 8.50 -5.02
C GLY A 123 -9.49 8.93 -4.96
N LEU A 124 -9.12 10.02 -5.65
CA LEU A 124 -7.77 10.59 -5.60
C LEU A 124 -7.45 11.15 -4.22
N LEU A 125 -8.39 11.82 -3.57
CA LEU A 125 -8.21 12.39 -2.24
C LEU A 125 -8.00 11.29 -1.20
N VAL A 126 -8.83 10.24 -1.23
CA VAL A 126 -8.67 9.06 -0.37
C VAL A 126 -7.33 8.36 -0.62
N GLY A 127 -6.98 8.08 -1.88
CA GLY A 127 -5.69 7.46 -2.21
C GLY A 127 -4.48 8.30 -1.77
N THR A 128 -4.58 9.61 -1.93
CA THR A 128 -3.54 10.57 -1.48
C THR A 128 -3.41 10.61 0.03
N LEU A 129 -4.53 10.64 0.77
CA LEU A 129 -4.56 10.60 2.23
C LEU A 129 -4.01 9.28 2.77
N LEU A 130 -4.33 8.16 2.13
CA LEU A 130 -3.79 6.86 2.51
C LEU A 130 -2.27 6.82 2.30
N CYS A 131 -1.77 7.27 1.14
CA CYS A 131 -0.33 7.39 0.90
C CYS A 131 0.35 8.30 1.94
N ALA A 132 -0.24 9.47 2.24
CA ALA A 132 0.28 10.38 3.25
C ALA A 132 0.34 9.73 4.63
N SER A 133 -0.72 9.03 5.03
CA SER A 133 -0.80 8.32 6.32
C SER A 133 0.29 7.26 6.43
N VAL A 134 0.47 6.45 5.39
CA VAL A 134 1.54 5.45 5.30
C VAL A 134 2.91 6.13 5.43
N THR A 135 3.17 7.19 4.67
CA THR A 135 4.42 7.95 4.77
C THR A 135 4.67 8.45 6.18
N VAL A 136 3.67 9.06 6.83
CA VAL A 136 3.79 9.55 8.22
C VAL A 136 4.10 8.41 9.17
N VAL A 137 3.36 7.31 9.14
CA VAL A 137 3.61 6.12 9.99
C VAL A 137 5.04 5.60 9.78
N THR A 138 5.48 5.51 8.53
CA THR A 138 6.82 5.01 8.20
C THR A 138 7.96 5.96 8.61
N LEU A 139 7.67 7.26 8.79
CA LEU A 139 8.61 8.27 9.30
C LEU A 139 8.57 8.41 10.82
N THR A 140 7.51 7.94 11.48
CA THR A 140 7.45 7.93 12.94
C THR A 140 8.45 6.93 13.54
N PRO A 141 8.87 7.13 14.81
CA PRO A 141 9.72 6.17 15.53
C PRO A 141 9.11 4.76 15.59
N TYR A 142 7.77 4.65 15.57
CA TYR A 142 7.06 3.38 15.46
C TYR A 142 7.39 2.66 14.14
N GLY A 143 7.42 3.37 13.01
CA GLY A 143 7.82 2.82 11.72
C GLY A 143 9.30 2.38 11.68
N ALA A 144 10.18 3.07 12.39
CA ALA A 144 11.58 2.67 12.50
C ALA A 144 11.72 1.34 13.28
N GLN A 145 11.07 1.23 14.43
CA GLN A 145 11.06 -0.01 15.23
C GLN A 145 10.39 -1.16 14.48
N LEU A 146 9.30 -0.91 13.75
CA LEU A 146 8.65 -1.91 12.91
C LEU A 146 9.60 -2.45 11.83
N ARG A 147 10.40 -1.59 11.20
CA ARG A 147 11.43 -2.03 10.24
C ARG A 147 12.55 -2.81 10.92
N THR A 148 13.00 -2.38 12.09
CA THR A 148 14.03 -3.08 12.86
C THR A 148 13.56 -4.46 13.28
N TRP A 149 12.33 -4.58 13.80
CA TRP A 149 11.71 -5.87 14.12
C TRP A 149 11.56 -6.73 12.88
N LEU A 150 11.04 -6.18 11.76
CA LEU A 150 10.95 -6.90 10.48
C LEU A 150 12.31 -7.27 9.87
N LEU A 151 13.43 -6.74 10.35
CA LEU A 151 14.77 -7.10 9.92
C LEU A 151 15.39 -8.22 10.77
N ASP A 152 14.94 -8.34 12.02
CA ASP A 152 15.33 -9.41 12.93
C ASP A 152 14.84 -10.76 12.42
#